data_AF-A0A7C4Y8M5-F1
#
_entry.id   AF-A0A7C4Y8M5-F1
#
_cell.length_a   1.000
_cell.length_b   1.000
_cell.length_c   1.000
_cell.angle_alpha   90.00
_cell.angle_beta   90.00
_cell.angle_gamma   90.00
#
_symmetry.space_group_name_H-M   'P 1'
#
loop_
_entity.id
_entity.type
_entity.pdbx_description
1 polymer ?
#
loop_
_entity_poly.entity_id
_entity_poly.type
_entity_poly.pdbx_seq_one_letter_code
_entity_poly.pdbx_strand_id
1 'polypeptide(L)'
;MTKLKISLLKSYLAFAKASVNSKMFQKLYFRKDGKDIDILKDGDLSCAFFASSVLKIFNLIKNTHTTVNGTVKDLEACGWKTVKKPIEGSIIVWNGKTSKDGTIHKHIGIYIGQNKAISNSSEKKSPQIKNFNYRQIEKILWNKKIK
;
A
#
# COMPACT_ATOMS: atom_id res chain seq x y z
N MET A 1 25.63 -25.58 10.83
CA MET A 1 24.49 -24.72 11.21
C MET A 1 23.58 -24.53 10.01
N THR A 2 22.31 -24.92 10.11
CA THR A 2 21.34 -24.72 9.01
C THR A 2 21.01 -23.23 8.89
N LYS A 3 21.21 -22.65 7.70
CA LYS A 3 20.94 -21.24 7.45
C LYS A 3 19.43 -21.01 7.45
N LEU A 4 18.92 -20.31 8.46
CA LEU A 4 17.51 -19.91 8.52
C LEU A 4 17.19 -18.97 7.34
N LYS A 5 16.04 -19.22 6.70
CA LYS A 5 15.53 -18.40 5.58
C LYS A 5 14.15 -17.87 5.93
N ILE A 6 13.91 -16.59 5.68
CA ILE A 6 12.61 -15.96 5.90
C ILE A 6 11.53 -16.59 5.01
N SER A 7 10.36 -16.87 5.58
CA SER A 7 9.15 -17.16 4.82
C SER A 7 8.52 -15.83 4.37
N LEU A 8 9.03 -15.28 3.26
CA LEU A 8 8.78 -13.90 2.85
C LEU A 8 7.28 -13.58 2.70
N LEU A 9 6.53 -14.34 1.90
CA LEU A 9 5.11 -14.10 1.68
C LEU A 9 4.31 -14.18 2.99
N LYS A 10 4.58 -15.20 3.81
CA LYS A 10 3.88 -15.42 5.09
C LYS A 10 4.12 -14.25 6.04
N SER A 11 5.37 -13.82 6.20
CA SER A 11 5.73 -12.69 7.06
C SER A 11 5.16 -11.37 6.55
N TYR A 12 5.25 -11.11 5.24
CA TYR A 12 4.68 -9.92 4.60
C TYR A 12 3.17 -9.81 4.79
N LEU A 13 2.42 -10.88 4.53
CA LEU A 13 0.98 -10.90 4.69
C LEU A 13 0.57 -10.84 6.17
N ALA A 14 1.30 -11.50 7.07
CA ALA A 14 1.06 -11.40 8.51
C ALA A 14 1.23 -9.96 9.00
N PHE A 15 2.29 -9.27 8.56
CA PHE A 15 2.52 -7.87 8.91
C PHE A 15 1.42 -6.95 8.37
N ALA A 16 1.03 -7.14 7.10
CA ALA A 16 -0.07 -6.38 6.50
C ALA A 16 -1.39 -6.59 7.27
N LYS A 17 -1.70 -7.83 7.66
CA LYS A 17 -2.91 -8.17 8.44
C LYS A 17 -2.87 -7.57 9.85
N ALA A 18 -1.72 -7.63 10.53
CA ALA A 18 -1.53 -7.03 11.85
C ALA A 18 -1.61 -5.49 11.83
N SER A 19 -1.45 -4.87 10.65
CA SER A 19 -1.57 -3.41 10.48
C SER A 19 -3.02 -2.91 10.48
N VAL A 20 -4.01 -3.79 10.39
CA VAL A 20 -5.43 -3.39 10.40
C VAL A 20 -5.76 -2.64 11.69
N ASN A 21 -6.52 -1.55 11.58
CA ASN A 21 -6.85 -0.61 12.67
C ASN A 21 -5.66 0.16 13.28
N SER A 22 -4.41 -0.13 12.87
CA SER A 22 -3.24 0.57 13.41
C SER A 22 -3.26 2.06 13.07
N LYS A 23 -2.81 2.86 14.04
CA LYS A 23 -2.65 4.32 13.94
C LYS A 23 -1.26 4.73 13.44
N MET A 24 -0.35 3.77 13.26
CA MET A 24 1.04 4.02 12.85
C MET A 24 1.17 4.77 11.50
N PHE A 25 0.18 4.65 10.63
CA PHE A 25 0.22 5.26 9.30
C PHE A 25 -0.55 6.58 9.21
N GLN A 26 -1.06 7.12 10.32
CA GLN A 26 -1.92 8.30 10.29
C GLN A 26 -1.17 9.60 9.98
N LYS A 27 0.07 9.72 10.47
CA LYS A 27 0.79 11.00 10.47
C LYS A 27 2.16 10.84 9.86
N LEU A 28 2.53 11.79 9.00
CA LEU A 28 3.89 11.93 8.51
C LEU A 28 4.16 13.42 8.29
N TYR A 29 5.13 13.94 9.02
CA TYR A 29 5.41 15.37 9.05
C TYR A 29 6.53 15.72 8.07
N PHE A 30 6.29 16.73 7.25
CA PHE A 30 7.29 17.37 6.40
C PHE A 30 7.46 18.81 6.84
N ARG A 31 8.71 19.31 6.81
CA ARG A 31 8.98 20.70 7.11
C ARG A 31 8.93 21.53 5.83
N LYS A 32 8.10 22.58 5.82
CA LYS A 32 7.99 23.55 4.73
C LYS A 32 7.87 24.95 5.31
N ASP A 33 8.70 25.88 4.85
CA ASP A 33 8.69 27.28 5.27
C ASP A 33 8.72 27.44 6.81
N GLY A 34 9.56 26.63 7.48
CA GLY A 34 9.74 26.64 8.93
C GLY A 34 8.64 25.92 9.74
N LYS A 35 7.57 25.43 9.11
CA LYS A 35 6.45 24.75 9.77
C LYS A 35 6.41 23.26 9.47
N ASP A 36 6.01 22.46 10.45
CA ASP A 36 5.75 21.04 10.27
C ASP A 36 4.31 20.85 9.76
N ILE A 37 4.18 20.12 8.66
CA ILE A 37 2.91 19.85 7.98
C ILE A 37 2.69 18.34 7.98
N ASP A 38 1.58 17.87 8.54
CA ASP A 38 1.16 16.49 8.36
C ASP A 38 0.61 16.29 6.95
N ILE A 39 1.44 15.72 6.08
CA ILE A 39 1.08 15.52 4.67
C ILE A 39 0.04 14.42 4.47
N LEU A 40 -0.22 13.59 5.49
CA LEU A 40 -1.21 12.53 5.42
C LEU A 40 -2.60 12.97 5.86
N LYS A 41 -2.73 14.20 6.38
CA LYS A 41 -3.99 14.79 6.85
C LYS A 41 -4.71 13.86 7.85
N ASP A 42 -4.04 13.51 8.93
CA ASP A 42 -4.54 12.60 9.98
C ASP A 42 -5.03 11.25 9.44
N GLY A 43 -4.39 10.75 8.38
CA GLY A 43 -4.68 9.46 7.77
C GLY A 43 -5.60 9.51 6.55
N ASP A 44 -6.09 10.68 6.12
CA ASP A 44 -6.91 10.79 4.91
C ASP A 44 -6.18 10.37 3.63
N LEU A 45 -4.88 10.69 3.55
CA LEU A 45 -4.03 10.46 2.39
C LEU A 45 -2.99 9.35 2.61
N SER A 46 -3.28 8.43 3.53
CA SER A 46 -2.31 7.43 4.00
C SER A 46 -2.17 6.18 3.13
N CYS A 47 -3.03 5.95 2.13
CA CYS A 47 -3.04 4.66 1.39
C CYS A 47 -1.69 4.27 0.78
N ALA A 48 -0.98 5.21 0.14
CA ALA A 48 0.33 4.98 -0.43
C ALA A 48 1.40 4.81 0.65
N PHE A 49 1.33 5.60 1.72
CA PHE A 49 2.27 5.51 2.84
C PHE A 49 2.17 4.16 3.55
N PHE A 50 0.96 3.69 3.83
CA PHE A 50 0.71 2.36 4.37
C PHE A 50 1.32 1.26 3.47
N ALA A 51 0.89 1.17 2.21
CA ALA A 51 1.29 0.07 1.35
C ALA A 51 2.80 0.06 1.11
N SER A 52 3.39 1.23 0.84
CA SER A 52 4.83 1.35 0.61
C SER A 52 5.65 1.08 1.87
N SER A 53 5.19 1.49 3.06
CA SER A 53 5.89 1.18 4.33
C SER A 53 5.94 -0.33 4.57
N VAL A 54 4.83 -1.03 4.40
CA VAL A 54 4.80 -2.50 4.54
C VAL A 54 5.74 -3.15 3.53
N LEU A 55 5.68 -2.75 2.26
CA LEU A 55 6.57 -3.27 1.21
C LEU A 55 8.06 -3.01 1.51
N LYS A 56 8.38 -1.83 2.07
CA LYS A 56 9.75 -1.41 2.37
C LYS A 56 10.37 -2.24 3.48
N ILE A 57 9.61 -2.60 4.52
CA ILE A 57 10.08 -3.48 5.62
C ILE A 57 10.62 -4.81 5.07
N PHE A 58 10.02 -5.33 3.99
CA PHE A 58 10.43 -6.57 3.35
C PHE A 58 11.35 -6.37 2.13
N ASN A 59 11.88 -5.15 1.92
CA ASN A 59 12.73 -4.78 0.78
C ASN A 59 12.13 -5.15 -0.59
N LEU A 60 10.80 -5.04 -0.71
CA LEU A 60 10.07 -5.30 -1.95
C LEU A 60 9.97 -4.06 -2.86
N ILE A 61 10.29 -2.88 -2.32
CA ILE A 61 10.47 -1.61 -3.02
C ILE A 61 11.70 -0.87 -2.46
N LYS A 62 12.19 0.15 -3.16
CA LYS A 62 13.38 0.91 -2.74
C LYS A 62 13.07 1.88 -1.60
N ASN A 63 11.98 2.64 -1.69
CA ASN A 63 11.65 3.73 -0.77
C ASN A 63 10.19 3.68 -0.31
N THR A 64 9.90 4.34 0.81
CA THR A 64 8.54 4.64 1.22
C THR A 64 8.00 5.83 0.43
N HIS A 65 6.71 5.84 0.11
CA HIS A 65 6.08 6.84 -0.76
C HIS A 65 4.76 7.34 -0.19
N THR A 66 4.45 8.60 -0.43
CA THR A 66 3.19 9.23 0.00
C THR A 66 2.19 9.38 -1.15
N THR A 67 2.58 9.01 -2.37
CA THR A 67 1.72 9.06 -3.56
C THR A 67 1.65 7.70 -4.24
N VAL A 68 0.46 7.35 -4.75
CA VAL A 68 0.25 6.08 -5.46
C VAL A 68 1.16 5.97 -6.69
N ASN A 69 1.30 7.06 -7.46
CA ASN A 69 2.16 7.07 -8.64
C ASN A 69 3.65 6.84 -8.29
N GLY A 70 4.13 7.43 -7.19
CA GLY A 70 5.49 7.18 -6.67
C GLY A 70 5.68 5.71 -6.30
N THR A 71 4.72 5.13 -5.57
CA THR A 71 4.75 3.70 -5.21
C THR A 71 4.76 2.80 -6.44
N VAL A 72 3.92 3.06 -7.44
CA VAL A 72 3.85 2.25 -8.67
C VAL A 72 5.15 2.30 -9.46
N LYS A 73 5.75 3.48 -9.62
CA LYS A 73 7.04 3.63 -10.31
C LYS A 73 8.15 2.81 -9.61
N ASP A 74 8.20 2.84 -8.28
CA ASP A 74 9.20 2.08 -7.52
C ASP A 74 8.93 0.56 -7.53
N LEU A 75 7.66 0.15 -7.49
CA LEU A 75 7.27 -1.24 -7.70
C LEU A 75 7.78 -1.76 -9.05
N GLU A 76 7.51 -1.04 -10.14
CA GLU A 76 7.95 -1.41 -11.48
C GLU A 76 9.49 -1.47 -11.56
N ALA A 77 10.20 -0.49 -11.00
CA ALA A 77 11.66 -0.48 -10.90
C ALA A 77 12.22 -1.65 -10.06
N CYS A 78 11.47 -2.13 -9.07
CA CYS A 78 11.81 -3.28 -8.23
C CYS A 78 11.37 -4.64 -8.81
N GLY A 79 10.97 -4.66 -10.08
CA GLY A 79 10.66 -5.87 -10.83
C GLY A 79 9.25 -6.41 -10.59
N TRP A 80 8.35 -5.62 -10.03
CA TRP A 80 6.93 -5.95 -10.02
C TRP A 80 6.37 -5.84 -11.44
N LYS A 81 5.53 -6.81 -11.81
CA LYS A 81 4.94 -6.90 -13.16
C LYS A 81 3.43 -6.85 -13.08
N THR A 82 2.80 -6.24 -14.08
CA THR A 82 1.34 -6.25 -14.21
C THR A 82 0.85 -7.68 -14.47
N VAL A 83 -0.21 -8.08 -13.77
CA VAL A 83 -0.88 -9.38 -13.95
C VAL A 83 -2.38 -9.20 -14.15
N LYS A 84 -3.04 -10.15 -14.83
CA LYS A 84 -4.48 -10.08 -15.11
C LYS A 84 -5.36 -10.43 -13.91
N LYS A 85 -4.91 -11.37 -13.07
CA LYS A 85 -5.63 -11.84 -11.88
C LYS A 85 -4.75 -11.66 -10.65
N PRO A 86 -5.32 -11.25 -9.51
CA PRO A 86 -4.53 -11.04 -8.30
C PRO A 86 -4.09 -12.39 -7.73
N ILE A 87 -2.81 -12.47 -7.39
CA ILE A 87 -2.18 -13.54 -6.61
C ILE A 87 -1.98 -13.01 -5.19
N GLU A 88 -2.06 -13.84 -4.15
CA GLU A 88 -1.77 -13.40 -2.78
C GLU A 88 -0.46 -12.60 -2.69
N GLY A 89 -0.52 -11.45 -2.01
CA GLY A 89 0.57 -10.50 -1.91
C GLY A 89 0.67 -9.49 -3.05
N SER A 90 -0.16 -9.60 -4.09
CA SER A 90 -0.24 -8.59 -5.16
C SER A 90 -0.59 -7.21 -4.61
N ILE A 91 -0.13 -6.17 -5.30
CA ILE A 91 -0.57 -4.80 -5.07
C ILE A 91 -1.71 -4.48 -6.02
N ILE A 92 -2.82 -4.00 -5.47
CA ILE A 92 -3.97 -3.54 -6.23
C ILE A 92 -3.93 -2.02 -6.28
N VAL A 93 -4.02 -1.47 -7.49
CA VAL A 93 -4.17 -0.04 -7.75
C VAL A 93 -5.55 0.17 -8.33
N TRP A 94 -6.32 1.06 -7.71
CA TRP A 94 -7.67 1.41 -8.14
C TRP A 94 -7.69 2.78 -8.82
N ASN A 95 -8.51 2.90 -9.86
CA ASN A 95 -8.71 4.13 -10.64
C ASN A 95 -9.05 5.30 -9.75
N GLY A 96 -8.64 6.51 -10.11
CA GLY A 96 -8.93 7.75 -9.38
C GLY A 96 -10.41 8.03 -9.11
N LYS A 97 -10.69 8.79 -8.04
CA LYS A 97 -12.01 9.34 -7.70
C LYS A 97 -11.76 10.82 -7.45
N THR A 98 -12.68 11.64 -7.92
CA THR A 98 -12.64 13.08 -7.70
C THR A 98 -12.96 13.38 -6.25
N SER A 99 -12.04 14.04 -5.56
CA SER A 99 -12.20 14.60 -4.23
C SER A 99 -13.09 15.85 -4.27
N LYS A 100 -13.54 16.32 -3.11
CA LYS A 100 -14.35 17.55 -3.00
C LYS A 100 -13.65 18.80 -3.56
N ASP A 101 -12.33 18.81 -3.57
CA ASP A 101 -11.48 19.88 -4.11
C ASP A 101 -11.19 19.73 -5.62
N GLY A 102 -11.85 18.79 -6.30
CA GLY A 102 -11.65 18.52 -7.73
C GLY A 102 -10.42 17.68 -8.06
N THR A 103 -9.60 17.32 -7.08
CA THR A 103 -8.40 16.52 -7.33
C THR A 103 -8.73 15.04 -7.48
N ILE A 104 -8.05 14.35 -8.41
CA ILE A 104 -8.26 12.91 -8.64
C ILE A 104 -7.27 12.12 -7.79
N HIS A 105 -7.77 11.32 -6.85
CA HIS A 105 -6.93 10.44 -6.02
C HIS A 105 -7.13 8.97 -6.36
N LYS A 106 -6.07 8.35 -6.89
CA LYS A 106 -5.96 6.89 -6.98
C LYS A 106 -5.92 6.29 -5.59
N HIS A 107 -6.18 4.99 -5.51
CA HIS A 107 -6.06 4.24 -4.26
C HIS A 107 -5.19 3.01 -4.46
N ILE A 108 -4.58 2.52 -3.38
CA ILE A 108 -3.65 1.40 -3.44
C ILE A 108 -3.79 0.50 -2.20
N GLY A 109 -3.57 -0.80 -2.38
CA GLY A 109 -3.72 -1.80 -1.32
C GLY A 109 -3.01 -3.11 -1.61
N ILE A 110 -2.99 -3.98 -0.61
CA ILE A 110 -2.34 -5.29 -0.63
C ILE A 110 -3.41 -6.37 -0.70
N TYR A 111 -3.38 -7.21 -1.74
CA TYR A 111 -4.27 -8.36 -1.86
C TYR A 111 -3.85 -9.48 -0.91
N ILE A 112 -4.78 -9.96 -0.10
CA ILE A 112 -4.53 -10.95 0.96
C ILE A 112 -5.21 -12.30 0.71
N GLY A 113 -5.70 -12.52 -0.52
CA GLY A 113 -6.44 -13.73 -0.90
C GLY A 113 -7.94 -13.62 -0.65
N GLN A 114 -8.69 -14.63 -1.08
CA GLN A 114 -10.13 -14.78 -0.80
C GLN A 114 -10.96 -13.53 -1.12
N ASN A 115 -10.69 -12.88 -2.27
CA ASN A 115 -11.34 -11.64 -2.69
C ASN A 115 -11.16 -10.47 -1.70
N LYS A 116 -10.13 -10.47 -0.85
CA LYS A 116 -9.89 -9.41 0.14
C LYS A 116 -8.59 -8.67 -0.13
N ALA A 117 -8.61 -7.38 0.13
CA ALA A 117 -7.42 -6.53 0.14
C ALA A 117 -7.39 -5.64 1.38
N ILE A 118 -6.20 -5.29 1.83
CA ILE A 118 -5.97 -4.31 2.90
C ILE A 118 -5.55 -3.00 2.27
N SER A 119 -6.23 -1.93 2.63
CA SER A 119 -5.82 -0.58 2.28
C SER A 119 -6.33 0.42 3.30
N ASN A 120 -5.72 1.60 3.33
CA ASN A 120 -6.20 2.67 4.21
C ASN A 120 -7.68 3.01 3.94
N SER A 121 -8.40 3.35 4.99
CA SER A 121 -9.73 3.95 4.93
C SER A 121 -9.63 5.39 5.41
N SER A 122 -9.97 6.35 4.55
CA SER A 122 -10.04 7.78 4.91
C SER A 122 -11.16 8.06 5.93
N GLU A 123 -12.17 7.19 6.03
CA GLU A 123 -13.21 7.32 7.06
C GLU A 123 -12.72 6.85 8.43
N LYS A 124 -12.07 5.68 8.49
CA LYS A 124 -11.56 5.10 9.75
C LYS A 124 -10.16 5.60 10.14
N LYS A 125 -9.52 6.35 9.25
CA LYS A 125 -8.15 6.86 9.35
C LYS A 125 -7.14 5.74 9.68
N SER A 126 -7.30 4.55 9.10
CA SER A 126 -6.44 3.39 9.36
C SER A 126 -6.57 2.31 8.28
N PRO A 127 -5.62 1.35 8.17
CA PRO A 127 -5.75 0.21 7.28
C PRO A 127 -6.96 -0.67 7.61
N GLN A 128 -7.72 -1.05 6.59
CA GLN A 128 -8.94 -1.86 6.70
C GLN A 128 -8.95 -2.97 5.67
N ILE A 129 -9.52 -4.12 6.04
CA ILE A 129 -9.84 -5.20 5.11
C ILE A 129 -11.13 -4.84 4.38
N LYS A 130 -11.13 -5.00 3.05
CA LYS A 130 -12.30 -4.81 2.20
C LYS A 130 -12.27 -5.78 1.03
N ASN A 131 -13.40 -5.94 0.35
CA ASN A 131 -13.41 -6.68 -0.91
C ASN A 131 -12.51 -5.98 -1.92
N PHE A 132 -11.64 -6.68 -2.64
CA PHE A 132 -10.66 -6.03 -3.53
C PHE A 132 -11.31 -5.40 -4.77
N ASN A 133 -12.52 -5.82 -5.15
CA ASN A 133 -13.24 -5.34 -6.32
C ASN A 133 -14.26 -4.23 -6.02
N TYR A 134 -14.24 -3.65 -4.82
CA TYR A 134 -15.16 -2.58 -4.39
C TYR A 134 -15.06 -1.27 -5.21
N ARG A 135 -14.03 -1.16 -6.05
CA ARG A 135 -13.73 -0.03 -6.93
C ARG A 135 -13.11 -0.57 -8.20
N GLN A 136 -13.28 0.15 -9.32
CA GLN A 136 -12.64 -0.20 -10.57
C GLN A 136 -11.12 -0.29 -10.41
N ILE A 137 -10.56 -1.43 -10.80
CA ILE A 137 -9.13 -1.72 -10.73
C ILE A 137 -8.45 -1.12 -11.96
N GLU A 138 -7.42 -0.33 -11.73
CA GLU A 138 -6.57 0.24 -12.78
C GLU A 138 -5.45 -0.74 -13.15
N LYS A 139 -4.78 -1.29 -12.13
CA LYS A 139 -3.58 -2.12 -12.30
C LYS A 139 -3.45 -3.10 -11.15
N ILE A 140 -2.99 -4.31 -11.45
CA ILE A 140 -2.61 -5.32 -10.45
C ILE A 140 -1.15 -5.65 -10.68
N LEU A 141 -0.30 -5.49 -9.67
CA LEU A 141 1.12 -5.80 -9.76
C LEU A 141 1.48 -6.98 -8.86
N TRP A 142 2.32 -7.89 -9.35
CA TRP A 142 2.86 -9.01 -8.59
C TRP A 142 4.36 -9.18 -8.82
N ASN A 143 5.08 -9.71 -7.82
CA ASN A 143 6.52 -9.93 -7.90
C ASN A 143 6.88 -11.39 -7.65
N LYS A 144 7.75 -11.98 -8.48
CA LYS A 144 8.19 -13.36 -8.29
C LYS A 144 8.95 -13.62 -6.99
N LYS A 145 9.45 -12.57 -6.33
CA LYS A 145 10.16 -12.67 -5.03
C LYS A 145 9.26 -13.15 -3.91
N ILE A 146 7.95 -12.91 -3.96
CA ILE A 146 6.98 -13.31 -2.94
C ILE A 146 6.42 -14.73 -3.18
N LYS A 147 7.08 -15.55 -4.00
CA LYS A 147 6.75 -16.97 -4.18
C LYS A 147 7.31 -17.82 -3.03
#